data_AF-A0A399XRS5-F1
#
_entry.id   AF-A0A399XRS5-F1
#
_cell.length_a   1.000
_cell.length_b   1.000
_cell.length_c   1.000
_cell.angle_alpha   90.00
_cell.angle_beta   90.00
_cell.angle_gamma   90.00
#
_symmetry.space_group_name_H-M   'P 1'
#
loop_
_entity.id
_entity.type
_entity.pdbx_description
1 polymer ?
#
loop_
_entity_poly.entity_id
_entity_poly.type
_entity_poly.pdbx_seq_one_letter_code
_entity_poly.pdbx_strand_id
1 'polypeptide(L)'
;IGGVWGKGPGDDECDVTALNTSLYEGDPISADEHRGTARSLSQRRLSSRQLRPGDIVLERSGGSNDQPVGRVVIVSHEPEHPTVPSDFMRLVRPSQDIVDPKYVFWRLWSQYHEGKTLKFQTQTTSIRNLRIPEYLAQPLVFPSRPTQAAVVALAERAQDFRCKALSVGDSLRALRTALLAELLSGDHQIPESYDRFLEAV
;
A
#
# COMPACT_ATOMS: atom_id res chain seq x y z
N ILE A 1 -0.18 12.46 -12.90
CA ILE A 1 -1.12 13.55 -12.53
C ILE A 1 -0.89 13.94 -11.06
N GLY A 2 -0.97 15.23 -10.71
CA GLY A 2 -0.82 15.70 -9.32
C GLY A 2 -2.03 15.41 -8.44
N GLY A 3 -1.82 15.11 -7.16
CA GLY A 3 -2.90 15.08 -6.18
C GLY A 3 -3.44 16.48 -5.83
N VAL A 4 -4.45 16.50 -4.96
CA VAL A 4 -5.15 17.71 -4.51
C VAL A 4 -5.77 17.47 -3.12
N TRP A 5 -5.61 18.41 -2.19
CA TRP A 5 -6.27 18.33 -0.88
C TRP A 5 -7.70 18.89 -0.87
N GLY A 6 -7.91 20.10 -1.39
CA GLY A 6 -9.23 20.74 -1.40
C GLY A 6 -9.59 21.50 -0.12
N LYS A 7 -10.88 21.83 0.02
CA LYS A 7 -11.46 22.56 1.17
C LYS A 7 -12.21 21.62 2.13
N GLY A 8 -12.85 22.17 3.16
CA GLY A 8 -13.78 21.42 3.99
C GLY A 8 -14.95 20.86 3.17
N PRO A 9 -15.58 19.76 3.61
CA PRO A 9 -16.81 19.24 3.00
C PRO A 9 -17.88 20.34 2.88
N GLY A 10 -18.56 20.43 1.74
CA GLY A 10 -19.58 21.44 1.45
C GLY A 10 -19.06 22.85 1.08
N ASP A 11 -17.75 23.09 1.13
CA ASP A 11 -17.16 24.43 0.87
C ASP A 11 -16.81 24.69 -0.62
N ASP A 12 -17.06 23.72 -1.51
CA ASP A 12 -16.84 23.79 -2.95
C ASP A 12 -17.94 23.00 -3.70
N GLU A 13 -17.78 22.77 -5.00
CA GLU A 13 -18.83 22.18 -5.85
C GLU A 13 -19.13 20.69 -5.58
N CYS A 14 -18.13 19.89 -5.20
CA CYS A 14 -18.25 18.44 -5.10
C CYS A 14 -17.50 17.88 -3.90
N ASP A 15 -18.18 17.12 -3.05
CA ASP A 15 -17.56 16.38 -1.97
C ASP A 15 -16.88 15.11 -2.47
N VAL A 16 -15.68 14.86 -1.95
CA VAL A 16 -14.75 13.83 -2.39
C VAL A 16 -14.05 13.20 -1.19
N THR A 17 -13.54 11.99 -1.40
CA THR A 17 -12.61 11.33 -0.48
C THR A 17 -11.18 11.62 -0.92
N ALA A 18 -10.42 12.39 -0.13
CA ALA A 18 -9.01 12.65 -0.38
C ALA A 18 -8.13 11.63 0.36
N LEU A 19 -7.44 10.75 -0.37
CA LEU A 19 -6.56 9.73 0.20
C LEU A 19 -5.34 10.37 0.88
N ASN A 20 -4.94 9.86 2.05
CA ASN A 20 -3.79 10.34 2.80
C ASN A 20 -2.70 9.25 2.95
N THR A 21 -1.53 9.61 3.46
CA THR A 21 -0.36 8.71 3.52
C THR A 21 -0.56 7.45 4.36
N SER A 22 -1.58 7.39 5.23
CA SER A 22 -1.95 6.14 5.94
C SER A 22 -2.40 5.03 4.99
N LEU A 23 -2.74 5.37 3.73
CA LEU A 23 -3.01 4.44 2.65
C LEU A 23 -1.90 3.40 2.46
N TYR A 24 -0.66 3.74 2.81
CA TYR A 24 0.51 2.86 2.61
C TYR A 24 0.92 2.08 3.87
N GLU A 25 0.17 2.19 4.97
CA GLU A 25 0.45 1.44 6.20
C GLU A 25 0.17 -0.05 6.01
N GLY A 26 1.12 -0.89 6.44
CA GLY A 26 1.03 -2.33 6.23
C GLY A 26 1.38 -2.81 4.82
N ASP A 27 1.87 -1.91 3.95
CA ASP A 27 2.24 -2.20 2.55
C ASP A 27 1.11 -2.91 1.76
N PRO A 28 -0.08 -2.27 1.67
CA PRO A 28 -1.21 -2.88 0.99
C PRO A 28 -0.99 -2.89 -0.51
N ILE A 29 -1.63 -3.84 -1.18
CA ILE A 29 -1.63 -3.92 -2.65
C ILE A 29 -2.71 -3.02 -3.24
N SER A 30 -3.94 -3.16 -2.75
CA SER A 30 -5.09 -2.40 -3.21
C SER A 30 -5.30 -1.15 -2.36
N ALA A 31 -5.73 -0.07 -3.01
CA ALA A 31 -6.17 1.13 -2.32
C ALA A 31 -7.42 0.85 -1.47
N ASP A 32 -7.45 1.40 -0.27
CA ASP A 32 -8.60 1.41 0.63
C ASP A 32 -9.05 2.86 0.80
N GLU A 33 -10.23 3.18 0.26
CA GLU A 33 -10.74 4.54 0.27
C GLU A 33 -11.24 5.01 1.64
N HIS A 34 -11.54 4.10 2.56
CA HIS A 34 -11.92 4.46 3.93
C HIS A 34 -10.77 5.10 4.72
N ARG A 35 -9.53 4.98 4.22
CA ARG A 35 -8.36 5.70 4.73
C ARG A 35 -8.29 7.16 4.28
N GLY A 36 -9.23 7.62 3.46
CA GLY A 36 -9.31 9.01 3.02
C GLY A 36 -9.97 9.95 4.02
N THR A 37 -9.96 11.24 3.70
CA THR A 37 -10.64 12.29 4.47
C THR A 37 -11.64 13.00 3.56
N ALA A 38 -12.84 13.26 4.07
CA ALA A 38 -13.86 14.02 3.34
C ALA A 38 -13.37 15.46 3.07
N ARG A 39 -13.46 15.88 1.82
CA ARG A 39 -13.02 17.18 1.30
C ARG A 39 -13.98 17.66 0.22
N SER A 40 -13.88 18.93 -0.18
CA SER A 40 -14.64 19.47 -1.30
C SER A 40 -13.74 20.10 -2.37
N LEU A 41 -14.10 19.91 -3.65
CA LEU A 41 -13.37 20.37 -4.84
C LEU A 41 -14.30 20.85 -5.94
N SER A 42 -13.83 21.82 -6.74
CA SER A 42 -14.45 22.12 -8.04
C SER A 42 -14.46 20.90 -8.99
N GLN A 43 -15.49 20.80 -9.82
CA GLN A 43 -15.68 19.75 -10.83
C GLN A 43 -14.49 19.65 -11.80
N ARG A 44 -13.86 20.77 -12.12
CA ARG A 44 -12.64 20.82 -12.96
C ARG A 44 -11.45 20.09 -12.31
N ARG A 45 -11.28 20.24 -10.99
CA ARG A 45 -10.19 19.59 -10.27
C ARG A 45 -10.47 18.11 -10.07
N LEU A 46 -11.72 17.74 -9.78
CA LEU A 46 -12.17 16.37 -9.64
C LEU A 46 -12.04 15.58 -10.95
N SER A 47 -12.61 16.09 -12.06
CA SER A 47 -12.64 15.38 -13.35
C SER A 47 -11.26 14.93 -13.87
N SER A 48 -10.21 15.68 -13.55
CA SER A 48 -8.84 15.36 -13.96
C SER A 48 -8.09 14.42 -13.01
N ARG A 49 -8.64 14.10 -11.83
CA ARG A 49 -7.95 13.38 -10.73
C ARG A 49 -8.75 12.26 -10.07
N GLN A 50 -10.05 12.16 -10.37
CA GLN A 50 -10.90 11.10 -9.85
C GLN A 50 -10.29 9.74 -10.19
N LEU A 51 -10.08 8.94 -9.15
CA LEU A 51 -9.54 7.59 -9.24
C LEU A 51 -10.53 6.66 -9.92
N ARG A 52 -9.98 5.70 -10.66
CA ARG A 52 -10.71 4.69 -11.43
C ARG A 52 -9.95 3.36 -11.37
N PRO A 53 -10.60 2.22 -11.66
CA PRO A 53 -9.94 0.93 -11.74
C PRO A 53 -8.70 0.95 -12.64
N GLY A 54 -7.60 0.38 -12.14
CA GLY A 54 -6.31 0.34 -12.81
C GLY A 54 -5.44 1.59 -12.59
N ASP A 55 -5.95 2.63 -11.93
CA ASP A 55 -5.08 3.71 -11.47
C ASP A 55 -4.11 3.24 -10.40
N ILE A 56 -2.93 3.85 -10.36
CA ILE A 56 -1.91 3.60 -9.35
C ILE A 56 -1.68 4.88 -8.57
N VAL A 57 -1.76 4.80 -7.25
CA VAL A 57 -1.48 5.92 -6.34
C VAL A 57 -0.05 5.78 -5.84
N LEU A 58 0.81 6.71 -6.27
CA LEU A 58 2.24 6.74 -5.97
C LEU A 58 2.53 7.75 -4.86
N GLU A 59 3.25 7.32 -3.83
CA GLU A 59 3.72 8.19 -2.77
C GLU A 59 4.80 9.13 -3.30
N ARG A 60 4.55 10.43 -3.24
CA ARG A 60 5.52 11.46 -3.64
C ARG A 60 6.26 12.00 -2.43
N SER A 61 5.54 12.31 -1.36
CA SER A 61 6.07 13.07 -0.24
C SER A 61 5.63 12.36 1.04
N GLY A 62 6.57 12.09 1.93
CA GLY A 62 6.31 11.30 3.13
C GLY A 62 7.59 10.70 3.68
N GLY A 63 7.45 9.60 4.40
CA GLY A 63 8.53 8.88 5.05
C GLY A 63 8.99 9.53 6.37
N SER A 64 9.23 8.69 7.38
CA SER A 64 10.06 9.06 8.53
C SER A 64 11.54 9.09 8.12
N ASN A 65 12.43 9.46 9.04
CA ASN A 65 13.88 9.47 8.78
C ASN A 65 14.41 8.14 8.24
N ASP A 66 13.73 7.00 8.48
CA ASP A 66 14.17 5.67 8.05
C ASP A 66 13.34 5.08 6.90
N GLN A 67 12.20 5.68 6.56
CA GLN A 67 11.31 5.12 5.53
C GLN A 67 11.46 5.85 4.18
N PRO A 68 11.82 5.15 3.10
CA PRO A 68 11.86 5.74 1.77
C PRO A 68 10.46 6.03 1.23
N VAL A 69 10.36 6.99 0.31
CA VAL A 69 9.14 7.26 -0.48
C VAL A 69 9.12 6.49 -1.80
N GLY A 70 7.97 6.48 -2.46
CA GLY A 70 7.73 5.80 -3.73
C GLY A 70 6.94 4.50 -3.61
N ARG A 71 6.28 4.28 -2.46
CA ARG A 71 5.27 3.22 -2.30
C ARG A 71 4.14 3.42 -3.31
N VAL A 72 3.52 2.31 -3.71
CA VAL A 72 2.41 2.32 -4.66
C VAL A 72 1.28 1.44 -4.15
N VAL A 73 0.05 1.85 -4.43
CA VAL A 73 -1.15 1.00 -4.32
C VAL A 73 -1.92 1.07 -5.63
N ILE A 74 -2.61 -0.01 -6.00
CA ILE A 74 -3.47 -0.04 -7.18
C ILE A 74 -4.94 0.12 -6.80
N VAL A 75 -5.69 0.88 -7.59
CA VAL A 75 -7.14 0.98 -7.49
C VAL A 75 -7.74 -0.25 -8.17
N SER A 76 -8.10 -1.26 -7.38
CA SER A 76 -8.54 -2.57 -7.89
C SER A 76 -10.02 -2.60 -8.29
N HIS A 77 -10.84 -1.72 -7.72
CA HIS A 77 -12.28 -1.62 -7.94
C HIS A 77 -12.70 -0.16 -8.10
N GLU A 78 -13.91 0.07 -8.58
CA GLU A 78 -14.47 1.42 -8.67
C GLU A 78 -14.68 1.95 -7.25
N PRO A 79 -14.15 3.14 -6.92
CA PRO A 79 -14.45 3.83 -5.65
C PRO A 79 -15.96 3.98 -5.41
N GLU A 80 -16.45 3.76 -4.19
CA GLU A 80 -17.88 3.98 -3.85
C GLU A 80 -18.24 5.47 -3.90
N HIS A 81 -17.25 6.32 -3.61
CA HIS A 81 -17.37 7.77 -3.65
C HIS A 81 -16.31 8.38 -4.58
N PRO A 82 -16.52 9.62 -5.07
CA PRO A 82 -15.48 10.33 -5.81
C PRO A 82 -14.19 10.44 -4.98
N THR A 83 -13.18 9.64 -5.32
CA THR A 83 -11.93 9.55 -4.57
C THR A 83 -10.78 10.16 -5.35
N VAL A 84 -9.90 10.91 -4.67
CA VAL A 84 -8.73 11.56 -5.27
C VAL A 84 -7.49 11.38 -4.39
N PRO A 85 -6.28 11.36 -4.97
CA PRO A 85 -5.05 11.40 -4.18
C PRO A 85 -4.81 12.81 -3.61
N SER A 86 -4.31 12.90 -2.37
CA SER A 86 -3.87 14.17 -1.77
C SER A 86 -2.54 14.68 -2.34
N ASP A 87 -2.13 15.89 -1.92
CA ASP A 87 -0.91 16.57 -2.40
C ASP A 87 0.39 15.78 -2.16
N PHE A 88 0.39 14.84 -1.21
CA PHE A 88 1.50 13.95 -0.90
C PHE A 88 1.66 12.78 -1.88
N MET A 89 0.75 12.68 -2.85
CA MET A 89 0.64 11.56 -3.77
C MET A 89 0.60 12.00 -5.23
N ARG A 90 0.77 11.02 -6.11
CA ARG A 90 0.57 11.18 -7.54
C ARG A 90 -0.33 10.07 -8.07
N LEU A 91 -1.24 10.48 -8.94
CA LEU A 91 -1.99 9.56 -9.77
C LEU A 91 -1.15 9.17 -10.98
N VAL A 92 -0.84 7.89 -11.11
CA VAL A 92 -0.27 7.26 -12.30
C VAL A 92 -1.40 6.50 -12.98
N ARG A 93 -1.75 6.91 -14.20
CA ARG A 93 -2.81 6.28 -15.01
C ARG A 93 -2.18 5.65 -16.24
N PRO A 94 -1.91 4.33 -16.23
CA PRO A 94 -1.37 3.64 -17.40
C PRO A 94 -2.35 3.70 -18.58
N SER A 95 -1.80 3.81 -19.79
CA SER A 95 -2.59 3.73 -21.02
C SER A 95 -2.93 2.26 -21.27
N GLN A 96 -4.19 1.87 -21.00
CA GLN A 96 -4.60 0.47 -21.01
C GLN A 96 -4.54 -0.20 -22.39
N ASP A 97 -4.53 0.59 -23.46
CA ASP A 97 -4.27 0.17 -24.85
C ASP A 97 -2.81 -0.25 -25.08
N ILE A 98 -1.87 0.28 -24.28
CA ILE A 98 -0.43 -0.01 -24.37
C ILE A 98 -0.01 -1.10 -23.38
N VAL A 99 -0.45 -1.01 -22.12
CA VAL A 99 0.06 -1.83 -21.02
C VAL A 99 -1.02 -2.22 -20.03
N ASP A 100 -0.90 -3.41 -19.43
CA ASP A 100 -1.72 -3.83 -18.30
C ASP A 100 -1.36 -2.99 -17.06
N PRO A 101 -2.31 -2.28 -16.44
CA PRO A 101 -2.04 -1.52 -15.23
C PRO A 101 -1.48 -2.34 -14.07
N LYS A 102 -1.90 -3.60 -13.91
CA LYS A 102 -1.36 -4.50 -12.88
C LYS A 102 0.11 -4.81 -13.11
N TYR A 103 0.53 -4.94 -14.37
CA TYR A 103 1.93 -5.12 -14.72
C TYR A 103 2.77 -3.90 -14.30
N VAL A 104 2.28 -2.69 -14.62
CA VAL A 104 2.94 -1.45 -14.21
C VAL A 104 3.00 -1.35 -12.68
N PHE A 105 1.90 -1.65 -11.98
CA PHE A 105 1.84 -1.68 -10.53
C PHE A 105 2.91 -2.58 -9.94
N TRP A 106 2.96 -3.85 -10.33
CA TRP A 106 3.93 -4.80 -9.79
C TRP A 106 5.37 -4.38 -10.08
N ARG A 107 5.62 -3.74 -11.23
CA ARG A 107 6.95 -3.22 -11.54
C ARG A 107 7.35 -2.06 -10.63
N LEU A 108 6.45 -1.11 -10.39
CA LEU A 108 6.71 0.02 -9.48
C LEU A 108 6.83 -0.45 -8.02
N TRP A 109 5.99 -1.41 -7.62
CA TRP A 109 6.02 -2.04 -6.32
C TRP A 109 7.38 -2.74 -6.09
N SER A 110 7.86 -3.53 -7.05
CA SER A 110 9.18 -4.18 -6.95
C SER A 110 10.31 -3.15 -6.88
N GLN A 111 10.24 -2.05 -7.65
CA GLN A 111 11.24 -0.99 -7.58
C GLN A 111 11.35 -0.34 -6.19
N TYR A 112 10.23 -0.15 -5.49
CA TYR A 112 10.24 0.32 -4.12
C TYR A 112 10.95 -0.67 -3.18
N HIS A 113 10.53 -1.93 -3.21
CA HIS A 113 11.05 -2.99 -2.33
C HIS A 113 12.50 -3.37 -2.62
N GLU A 114 12.97 -3.18 -3.85
CA GLU A 114 14.37 -3.32 -4.24
C GLU A 114 15.23 -2.07 -3.91
N GLY A 115 14.64 -1.04 -3.27
CA GLY A 115 15.34 0.20 -2.90
C GLY A 115 15.68 1.10 -4.10
N LYS A 116 15.16 0.82 -5.29
CA LYS A 116 15.47 1.59 -6.52
C LYS A 116 14.93 3.01 -6.48
N THR A 117 13.94 3.30 -5.62
CA THR A 117 13.41 4.65 -5.44
C THR A 117 14.41 5.58 -4.73
N LEU A 118 15.36 5.06 -3.95
CA LEU A 118 16.29 5.84 -3.11
C LEU A 118 17.05 6.90 -3.90
N LYS A 119 17.57 6.55 -5.07
CA LYS A 119 18.31 7.49 -5.94
C LYS A 119 17.47 8.64 -6.48
N PHE A 120 16.14 8.54 -6.43
CA PHE A 120 15.23 9.59 -6.89
C PHE A 120 14.68 10.45 -5.75
N GLN A 121 15.16 10.25 -4.53
CA GLN A 121 14.66 11.00 -3.37
C GLN A 121 15.54 12.22 -3.12
N THR A 122 14.90 13.31 -2.72
CA THR A 122 15.56 14.46 -2.08
C THR A 122 15.06 14.58 -0.65
N GLN A 123 15.96 14.96 0.24
CA GLN A 123 15.65 15.23 1.65
C GLN A 123 15.94 16.70 1.92
N THR A 124 14.92 17.44 2.33
CA THR A 124 15.07 18.85 2.72
C THR A 124 15.26 18.98 4.23
N THR A 125 14.50 18.25 5.04
CA THR A 125 14.69 18.11 6.50
C THR A 125 14.01 16.82 7.00
N SER A 126 12.73 16.91 7.39
CA SER A 126 11.91 15.85 8.01
C SER A 126 11.03 15.07 7.03
N ILE A 127 11.01 15.48 5.76
CA ILE A 127 10.17 14.88 4.72
C ILE A 127 11.04 14.54 3.53
N ARG A 128 10.87 13.33 3.00
CA ARG A 128 11.47 12.91 1.75
C ARG A 128 10.52 13.20 0.60
N ASN A 129 11.08 13.59 -0.53
CA ASN A 129 10.33 13.88 -1.74
C ASN A 129 10.87 13.07 -2.90
N LEU A 130 9.98 12.39 -3.62
CA LEU A 130 10.31 11.69 -4.84
C LEU A 130 10.39 12.70 -5.99
N ARG A 131 11.52 12.72 -6.69
CA ARG A 131 11.72 13.49 -7.92
C ARG A 131 10.94 12.84 -9.05
N ILE A 132 9.63 13.11 -9.08
CA ILE A 132 8.66 12.49 -9.99
C ILE A 132 9.10 12.50 -11.46
N PRO A 133 9.59 13.63 -12.05
CA PRO A 133 10.00 13.63 -13.45
C PRO A 133 11.12 12.62 -13.73
N GLU A 134 12.14 12.58 -12.87
CA GLU A 134 13.27 11.66 -13.01
C GLU A 134 12.85 10.20 -12.77
N TYR A 135 12.00 9.97 -11.77
CA TYR A 135 11.49 8.64 -11.45
C TYR A 135 10.68 8.05 -12.60
N LEU A 136 9.79 8.84 -13.22
CA LEU A 136 8.95 8.39 -14.32
C LEU A 136 9.67 8.36 -15.68
N ALA A 137 10.81 9.03 -15.81
CA ALA A 137 11.64 8.98 -17.02
C ALA A 137 12.44 7.67 -17.17
N GLN A 138 12.39 6.79 -16.16
CA GLN A 138 13.04 5.49 -16.26
C GLN A 138 12.45 4.66 -17.41
N PRO A 139 13.28 3.97 -18.21
CA PRO A 139 12.78 3.09 -19.25
C PRO A 139 12.02 1.92 -18.62
N LEU A 140 10.78 1.71 -19.05
CA LEU A 140 10.02 0.49 -18.78
C LEU A 140 9.95 -0.33 -20.06
N VAL A 141 10.24 -1.63 -19.95
CA VAL A 141 10.00 -2.59 -21.04
C VAL A 141 8.56 -3.05 -20.93
N PHE A 142 7.80 -2.94 -22.02
CA PHE A 142 6.46 -3.50 -22.12
C PHE A 142 6.52 -4.78 -22.96
N PRO A 143 6.58 -5.97 -22.32
CA PRO A 143 6.59 -7.22 -23.07
C PRO A 143 5.19 -7.49 -23.67
N SER A 144 5.05 -8.58 -24.42
CA SER A 144 3.75 -8.97 -25.00
C SER A 144 2.65 -9.10 -23.93
N ARG A 145 1.37 -8.87 -24.30
CA ARG A 145 0.24 -9.01 -23.37
C ARG A 145 0.22 -10.37 -22.63
N PRO A 146 0.44 -11.52 -23.30
CA PRO A 146 0.55 -12.80 -22.60
C PRO A 146 1.68 -12.82 -21.55
N THR A 147 2.83 -12.23 -21.86
CA THR A 147 3.95 -12.15 -20.91
C THR A 147 3.61 -11.25 -19.72
N GLN A 148 2.95 -10.11 -19.95
CA GLN A 148 2.48 -9.22 -18.87
C GLN A 148 1.53 -9.99 -17.94
N ALA A 149 0.55 -10.70 -18.49
CA ALA A 149 -0.41 -11.50 -17.73
C ALA A 149 0.28 -12.62 -16.93
N ALA A 150 1.26 -13.31 -17.51
CA ALA A 150 2.02 -14.35 -16.82
C ALA A 150 2.83 -13.78 -15.63
N VAL A 151 3.44 -12.60 -15.80
CA VAL A 151 4.17 -11.91 -14.72
C VAL A 151 3.22 -11.48 -13.61
N VAL A 152 2.07 -10.88 -13.96
CA VAL A 152 1.04 -10.48 -12.99
C VAL A 152 0.55 -11.68 -12.19
N ALA A 153 0.19 -12.78 -12.86
CA ALA A 153 -0.27 -14.00 -12.20
C ALA A 153 0.79 -14.64 -11.30
N LEU A 154 2.08 -14.53 -11.65
CA LEU A 154 3.16 -14.96 -10.77
C LEU A 154 3.27 -14.08 -9.52
N ALA A 155 3.24 -12.75 -9.70
CA ALA A 155 3.35 -11.80 -8.60
C ALA A 155 2.16 -11.91 -7.62
N GLU A 156 0.93 -12.01 -8.14
CA GLU A 156 -0.27 -12.19 -7.32
C GLU A 156 -0.22 -13.51 -6.52
N ARG A 157 0.18 -14.63 -7.14
CA ARG A 157 0.36 -15.90 -6.42
C ARG A 157 1.42 -15.82 -5.33
N ALA A 158 2.55 -15.17 -5.61
CA ALA A 158 3.62 -14.99 -4.63
C ALA A 158 3.14 -14.12 -3.45
N GLN A 159 2.36 -13.08 -3.74
CA GLN A 159 1.77 -12.22 -2.73
C GLN A 159 0.74 -12.95 -1.88
N ASP A 160 -0.14 -13.75 -2.49
CA ASP A 160 -1.12 -14.56 -1.76
C ASP A 160 -0.43 -15.54 -0.81
N PHE A 161 0.66 -16.18 -1.27
CA PHE A 161 1.46 -17.05 -0.42
C PHE A 161 2.08 -16.28 0.75
N ARG A 162 2.66 -15.10 0.49
CA ARG A 162 3.22 -14.22 1.53
C ARG A 162 2.17 -13.84 2.57
N CYS A 163 0.98 -13.42 2.14
CA CYS A 163 -0.12 -13.04 3.03
C CYS A 163 -0.55 -14.21 3.92
N LYS A 164 -0.69 -15.43 3.35
CA LYS A 164 -1.01 -16.63 4.12
C LYS A 164 0.08 -16.97 5.15
N ALA A 165 1.34 -16.90 4.76
CA ALA A 165 2.46 -17.17 5.66
C ALA A 165 2.52 -16.18 6.83
N LEU A 166 2.31 -14.88 6.56
CA LEU A 166 2.24 -13.85 7.61
C LEU A 166 1.06 -14.07 8.55
N SER A 167 -0.12 -14.37 8.01
CA SER A 167 -1.32 -14.65 8.80
C SER A 167 -1.11 -15.85 9.75
N VAL A 168 -0.47 -16.93 9.29
CA VAL A 168 -0.10 -18.06 10.15
C VAL A 168 0.84 -17.61 11.28
N GLY A 169 1.85 -16.78 10.95
CA GLY A 169 2.76 -16.22 11.94
C GLY A 169 2.06 -15.35 12.98
N ASP A 170 1.05 -14.58 12.59
CA ASP A 170 0.22 -13.77 13.49
C ASP A 170 -0.63 -14.67 14.41
N SER A 171 -1.27 -15.70 13.88
CA SER A 171 -2.06 -16.66 14.68
C SER A 171 -1.20 -17.39 15.70
N LEU A 172 0.01 -17.80 15.35
CA LEU A 172 0.95 -18.44 16.28
C LEU A 172 1.41 -17.49 17.39
N ARG A 173 1.64 -16.20 17.06
CA ARG A 173 1.96 -15.18 18.06
C ARG A 173 0.80 -14.94 19.01
N ALA A 174 -0.42 -14.86 18.50
CA ALA A 174 -1.63 -14.70 19.32
C ALA A 174 -1.84 -15.90 20.26
N LEU A 175 -1.71 -17.13 19.73
CA LEU A 175 -1.80 -18.35 20.52
C LEU A 175 -0.75 -18.38 21.65
N ARG A 176 0.51 -18.07 21.33
CA ARG A 176 1.57 -17.98 22.35
C ARG A 176 1.22 -16.98 23.45
N THR A 177 0.76 -15.78 23.08
CA THR A 177 0.40 -14.75 24.07
C THR A 177 -0.76 -15.21 24.96
N ALA A 178 -1.79 -15.84 24.38
CA ALA A 178 -2.92 -16.40 25.13
C ALA A 178 -2.48 -17.53 26.07
N LEU A 179 -1.68 -18.49 25.59
CA LEU A 179 -1.16 -19.58 26.41
C LEU A 179 -0.30 -19.08 27.58
N LEU A 180 0.55 -18.08 27.34
CA LEU A 180 1.35 -17.47 28.42
C LEU A 180 0.47 -16.78 29.46
N ALA A 181 -0.60 -16.09 29.03
CA ALA A 181 -1.53 -15.46 29.95
C ALA A 181 -2.26 -16.49 30.82
N GLU A 182 -2.74 -17.60 30.23
CA GLU A 182 -3.42 -18.69 30.95
C GLU A 182 -2.47 -19.46 31.88
N LEU A 183 -1.25 -19.79 31.45
CA LEU A 183 -0.30 -20.51 32.29
C LEU A 183 0.21 -19.67 33.47
N LEU A 184 0.24 -18.34 33.33
CA LEU A 184 0.68 -17.42 34.37
C LEU A 184 -0.48 -16.85 35.20
N SER A 185 -1.74 -17.15 34.86
CA SER A 185 -2.90 -16.67 35.64
C SER A 185 -2.99 -17.36 37.00
N GLY A 186 -2.41 -18.55 37.14
CA GLY A 186 -2.53 -19.40 38.33
C GLY A 186 -3.83 -20.22 38.37
N ASP A 187 -4.69 -20.10 37.35
CA ASP A 187 -5.96 -20.84 37.26
C ASP A 187 -5.77 -22.29 36.77
N HIS A 188 -4.59 -22.58 36.21
CA HIS A 188 -4.20 -23.91 35.73
C HIS A 188 -2.98 -24.43 36.49
N GLN A 189 -3.15 -25.54 37.20
CA GLN A 189 -2.01 -26.27 37.79
C GLN A 189 -1.41 -27.23 36.76
N ILE A 190 -0.08 -27.27 36.69
CA ILE A 190 0.62 -28.31 35.93
C ILE A 190 0.36 -29.65 36.63
N PRO A 191 -0.18 -30.68 35.95
CA PRO A 191 -0.43 -31.97 36.58
C PRO A 191 0.86 -32.61 37.09
N GLU A 192 0.84 -33.21 38.29
CA GLU A 192 1.99 -33.93 38.88
C GLU A 192 2.57 -35.03 37.96
N SER A 193 1.78 -35.56 37.02
CA SER A 193 2.30 -36.48 35.99
C SER A 193 3.42 -35.88 35.14
N TYR A 194 3.55 -34.56 35.10
CA TYR A 194 4.57 -33.84 34.34
C TYR A 194 5.93 -33.80 35.07
N ASP A 195 5.96 -33.98 36.39
CA ASP A 195 7.21 -34.02 37.18
C ASP A 195 8.11 -35.18 36.72
N ARG A 196 7.50 -36.28 36.26
CA ARG A 196 8.22 -37.44 35.67
C ARG A 196 9.06 -37.09 34.45
N PHE A 197 8.75 -36.00 33.74
CA PHE A 197 9.52 -35.53 32.59
C PHE A 197 10.62 -34.53 32.98
N LEU A 198 10.49 -33.84 34.11
CA LEU A 198 11.51 -32.93 34.65
C LEU A 198 12.63 -33.68 35.37
N GLU A 199 12.32 -34.82 35.99
CA GLU A 199 13.30 -35.70 36.66
C GLU A 199 14.12 -36.57 35.68
N ALA A 200 13.75 -36.60 34.39
CA ALA A 200 14.41 -37.39 33.35
C ALA A 200 15.51 -36.64 32.58
N VAL A 201 15.88 -35.43 33.02
CA VAL A 201 16.96 -34.58 32.48
C VAL A 201 18.01 -34.37 33.55
#